data_AF-A0AAN5ICG1-F1
#
_entry.id   AF-A0AAN5ICG1-F1
#
_cell.length_a   1.000
_cell.length_b   1.000
_cell.length_c   1.000
_cell.angle_alpha   90.00
_cell.angle_beta   90.00
_cell.angle_gamma   90.00
#
_symmetry.space_group_name_H-M   'P 1'
#
loop_
_entity.id
_entity.type
_entity.pdbx_description
1 polymer ?
#
loop_
_entity_poly.entity_id
_entity_poly.type
_entity_poly.pdbx_seq_one_letter_code
_entity_poly.pdbx_strand_id
1 'polypeptide(L)'
;IKEEPMEQPIADTVSFGSSSASSKRTLFVPIAPMLSRGRGRPPLPLPLPQRHTKPATQITNLQRRQQVKLLQEQEPFRMVPCQQPNCRAEFQTIKISQHFQQYHKDQWLTYVKKCEDNNCDFRSDQAQDIQRHMLMVHNSKYVQWKETFGCLRFKLPKDTKCPFCDKEVILMNLSHFVSHMDAYHKRLCAYEVPLLKCAAHNCTFQAARCFELFTHWLESSGCSVGLKFDYEIARKVKNADLTAQKNEMLQQKIASKSKT
;
A
#
# COMPACT_ATOMS: atom_id res chain seq x y z
N ILE A 1 -3.97 27.30 51.08
CA ILE A 1 -4.24 25.97 50.47
C ILE A 1 -3.16 25.07 51.03
N LYS A 2 -3.51 24.14 51.92
CA LYS A 2 -2.56 23.24 52.58
C LYS A 2 -2.27 22.09 51.63
N GLU A 3 -1.00 21.89 51.32
CA GLU A 3 -0.51 20.75 50.54
C GLU A 3 -0.36 19.56 51.47
N GLU A 4 -1.13 18.49 51.23
CA GLU A 4 -0.90 17.18 51.83
C GLU A 4 0.07 16.36 50.95
N PRO A 5 1.08 15.69 51.54
CA PRO A 5 1.93 14.77 50.82
C PRO A 5 1.25 13.40 50.70
N MET A 6 1.01 12.92 49.48
CA MET A 6 0.50 11.57 49.26
C MET A 6 1.69 10.61 49.09
N GLU A 7 1.94 9.84 50.14
CA GLU A 7 2.88 8.72 50.17
C GLU A 7 2.46 7.60 49.19
N GLN A 8 3.48 6.97 48.61
CA GLN A 8 3.38 5.80 47.75
C GLN A 8 2.95 4.55 48.54
N PRO A 9 2.46 3.51 47.85
CA PRO A 9 2.82 2.15 48.18
C PRO A 9 3.75 1.57 47.12
N ILE A 10 4.94 1.22 47.60
CA ILE A 10 5.84 0.22 47.03
C ILE A 10 5.06 -1.10 46.94
N ALA A 11 4.96 -1.67 45.74
CA ALA A 11 4.43 -3.01 45.53
C ALA A 11 5.58 -3.93 45.06
N ASP A 12 5.65 -5.07 45.73
CA ASP A 12 6.77 -5.98 45.77
C ASP A 12 7.12 -6.64 44.44
N THR A 13 8.43 -6.82 44.29
CA THR A 13 9.09 -7.84 43.49
C THR A 13 8.44 -9.21 43.66
N VAL A 14 7.80 -9.72 42.60
CA VAL A 14 7.54 -11.14 42.42
C VAL A 14 8.57 -11.73 41.46
N SER A 15 9.53 -12.41 42.05
CA SER A 15 10.49 -13.30 41.39
C SER A 15 9.76 -14.58 40.99
N PHE A 16 9.52 -14.81 39.71
CA PHE A 16 8.99 -16.09 39.23
C PHE A 16 10.13 -17.03 38.90
N GLY A 17 10.25 -18.05 39.76
CA GLY A 17 11.20 -19.14 39.66
C GLY A 17 11.09 -19.91 38.36
N SER A 18 12.27 -20.26 37.88
CA SER A 18 12.57 -21.27 36.87
C SER A 18 11.73 -22.54 37.10
N SER A 19 10.76 -22.78 36.21
CA SER A 19 10.15 -24.09 36.04
C SER A 19 10.36 -24.55 34.62
N SER A 20 11.43 -25.32 34.48
CA SER A 20 11.77 -26.16 33.35
C SER A 20 10.68 -27.20 33.09
N ALA A 21 9.87 -26.98 32.07
CA ALA A 21 9.11 -28.04 31.40
C ALA A 21 9.50 -28.06 29.93
N SER A 22 10.45 -28.95 29.64
CA SER A 22 10.91 -29.31 28.31
C SER A 22 9.74 -29.87 27.50
N SER A 23 9.21 -29.08 26.57
CA SER A 23 8.35 -29.58 25.48
C SER A 23 8.92 -29.05 24.17
N LYS A 24 9.95 -29.75 23.70
CA LYS A 24 10.45 -29.61 22.33
C LYS A 24 9.39 -30.15 21.36
N ARG A 25 8.39 -29.33 21.01
CA ARG A 25 7.71 -29.47 19.72
C ARG A 25 8.45 -28.63 18.70
N THR A 26 9.55 -29.21 18.22
CA THR A 26 10.17 -28.82 16.96
C THR A 26 9.17 -29.16 15.85
N LEU A 27 8.33 -28.21 15.46
CA LEU A 27 7.60 -28.30 14.19
C LEU A 27 8.61 -28.05 13.07
N PHE A 28 9.35 -29.10 12.75
CA PHE A 28 10.14 -29.22 11.53
C PHE A 28 9.14 -29.34 10.38
N VAL A 29 8.81 -28.22 9.73
CA VAL A 29 8.10 -28.25 8.45
C VAL A 29 9.17 -28.52 7.39
N PRO A 30 9.13 -29.67 6.70
CA PRO A 30 10.10 -29.94 5.64
C PRO A 30 9.86 -28.96 4.50
N ILE A 31 10.78 -28.01 4.32
CA ILE A 31 10.95 -27.33 3.04
C ILE A 31 11.51 -28.40 2.11
N ALA A 32 10.64 -28.97 1.26
CA ALA A 32 11.06 -29.93 0.25
C ALA A 32 12.13 -29.28 -0.65
N PRO A 33 13.32 -29.89 -0.80
CA PRO A 33 14.29 -29.45 -1.79
C PRO A 33 13.75 -29.81 -3.17
N MET A 34 13.34 -28.79 -3.93
CA MET A 34 13.10 -28.90 -5.38
C MET A 34 14.44 -29.10 -6.09
N LEU A 35 14.98 -30.32 -6.03
CA LEU A 35 16.09 -30.76 -6.87
C LEU A 35 15.55 -31.39 -8.16
N SER A 36 15.82 -30.67 -9.25
CA SER A 36 16.45 -31.22 -10.45
C SER A 36 15.78 -32.40 -11.16
N ARG A 37 15.03 -32.09 -12.23
CA ARG A 37 14.91 -32.99 -13.38
C ARG A 37 15.25 -32.24 -14.67
N GLY A 38 16.14 -32.85 -15.45
CA GLY A 38 16.13 -32.70 -16.91
C GLY A 38 17.14 -31.74 -17.50
N ARG A 39 18.40 -32.17 -17.59
CA ARG A 39 19.32 -31.70 -18.62
C ARG A 39 18.75 -32.05 -19.99
N GLY A 40 18.24 -31.06 -20.71
CA GLY A 40 18.13 -31.09 -22.17
C GLY A 40 19.08 -30.04 -22.73
N ARG A 41 20.21 -30.46 -23.30
CA ARG A 41 21.05 -29.56 -24.09
C ARG A 41 20.23 -29.11 -25.30
N PRO A 42 20.00 -27.80 -25.52
CA PRO A 42 19.46 -27.34 -26.78
C PRO A 42 20.50 -27.57 -27.90
N PRO A 43 20.05 -27.89 -29.13
CA PRO A 43 20.94 -28.06 -30.28
C PRO A 43 21.67 -26.76 -30.61
N LEU A 44 22.91 -26.90 -31.08
CA LEU A 44 23.76 -25.80 -31.53
C LEU A 44 23.05 -24.98 -32.63
N PRO A 45 23.10 -23.63 -32.58
CA PRO A 45 22.57 -22.80 -33.65
C PRO A 45 23.41 -22.96 -34.91
N LEU A 46 22.74 -23.13 -36.05
CA LEU A 46 23.35 -23.02 -37.38
C LEU A 46 23.90 -21.60 -37.59
N PRO A 47 25.02 -21.45 -38.34
CA PRO A 47 25.58 -20.14 -38.64
C PRO A 47 24.62 -19.33 -39.52
N LEU A 48 24.21 -18.17 -39.00
CA LEU A 48 23.41 -17.18 -39.73
C LEU A 48 24.25 -16.52 -40.85
N PRO A 49 23.67 -16.24 -42.03
CA PRO A 49 24.35 -15.50 -43.08
C PRO A 49 24.70 -14.09 -42.61
N GLN A 50 25.94 -13.67 -42.87
CA GLN A 50 26.43 -12.33 -42.59
C GLN A 50 25.59 -11.30 -43.37
N ARG A 51 24.65 -10.66 -42.69
CA ARG A 51 24.00 -9.44 -43.20
C ARG A 51 25.00 -8.31 -43.08
N HIS A 52 25.43 -7.77 -44.22
CA HIS A 52 26.10 -6.49 -44.30
C HIS A 52 25.21 -5.40 -43.66
N THR A 53 25.47 -5.08 -42.41
CA THR A 53 24.86 -3.94 -41.71
C THR A 53 25.46 -2.67 -42.28
N LYS A 54 24.65 -1.91 -43.02
CA LYS A 54 24.94 -0.51 -43.33
C LYS A 54 25.15 0.24 -42.00
N PRO A 55 26.10 1.19 -41.92
CA PRO A 55 26.38 1.92 -40.68
C PRO A 55 25.12 2.64 -40.22
N ALA A 56 24.58 2.21 -39.08
CA ALA A 56 23.45 2.85 -38.44
C ALA A 56 23.85 4.24 -37.99
N THR A 57 23.27 5.27 -38.61
CA THR A 57 23.39 6.65 -38.17
C THR A 57 22.90 6.72 -36.73
N GLN A 58 23.84 6.85 -35.77
CA GLN A 58 23.51 6.92 -34.35
C GLN A 58 22.88 8.28 -34.05
N ILE A 59 21.56 8.36 -34.10
CA ILE A 59 20.80 9.48 -33.57
C ILE A 59 20.99 9.47 -32.06
N THR A 60 21.55 10.55 -31.51
CA THR A 60 21.80 10.66 -30.07
C THR A 60 20.49 10.69 -29.29
N ASN A 61 20.48 10.18 -28.05
CA ASN A 61 19.32 10.26 -27.16
C ASN A 61 18.86 11.71 -26.94
N LEU A 62 19.76 12.68 -27.07
CA LEU A 62 19.46 14.10 -26.99
C LEU A 62 18.62 14.58 -28.20
N GLN A 63 19.00 14.19 -29.42
CA GLN A 63 18.23 14.48 -30.62
C GLN A 63 16.84 13.84 -30.59
N ARG A 64 16.70 12.59 -30.10
CA ARG A 64 15.38 11.97 -29.91
C ARG A 64 14.50 12.76 -28.94
N ARG A 65 15.04 13.23 -27.81
CA ARG A 65 14.28 14.02 -26.83
C ARG A 65 13.85 15.38 -27.39
N GLN A 66 14.71 16.04 -28.16
CA GLN A 66 14.38 17.31 -28.82
C GLN A 66 13.29 17.12 -29.89
N GLN A 67 13.36 16.05 -30.70
CA GLN A 67 12.35 15.75 -31.71
C GLN A 67 10.97 15.46 -31.11
N VAL A 68 10.90 14.70 -30.00
CA VAL A 68 9.63 14.43 -29.30
C VAL A 68 9.02 15.70 -28.73
N LYS A 69 9.85 16.61 -28.18
CA LYS A 69 9.38 17.88 -27.62
C LYS A 69 8.82 18.81 -28.69
N LEU A 70 9.49 18.89 -29.86
CA LEU A 70 9.05 19.71 -30.99
C LEU A 70 7.77 19.17 -31.66
N LEU A 71 7.60 17.84 -31.69
CA LEU A 71 6.36 17.20 -32.16
C LEU A 71 5.19 17.40 -31.17
N GLN A 72 5.45 17.41 -29.86
CA GLN A 72 4.41 17.69 -28.86
C GLN A 72 3.95 19.15 -28.86
N GLU A 73 4.81 20.09 -29.25
CA GLU A 73 4.48 21.53 -29.28
C GLU A 73 3.74 21.95 -30.57
N GLN A 74 3.67 21.08 -31.60
CA GLN A 74 3.05 21.41 -32.89
C GLN A 74 1.68 20.78 -33.16
N GLU A 75 1.18 19.87 -32.33
CA GLU A 75 -0.20 19.40 -32.49
C GLU A 75 -1.17 20.47 -31.96
N PRO A 76 -1.95 21.16 -32.81
CA PRO A 76 -2.93 22.14 -32.34
C PRO A 76 -3.88 21.45 -31.36
N PHE A 77 -4.12 22.10 -30.20
CA PHE A 77 -5.01 21.59 -29.16
C PHE A 77 -6.37 21.25 -29.74
N ARG A 78 -6.57 19.99 -30.10
CA ARG A 78 -7.82 19.54 -30.71
C ARG A 78 -8.86 19.42 -29.60
N MET A 79 -9.81 20.33 -29.62
CA MET A 79 -10.99 20.25 -28.76
C MET A 79 -11.84 19.06 -29.22
N VAL A 80 -12.21 18.21 -28.27
CA VAL A 80 -13.08 17.04 -28.49
C VAL A 80 -14.41 17.35 -27.82
N PRO A 81 -15.53 17.37 -28.57
CA PRO A 81 -16.85 17.55 -27.99
C PRO A 81 -17.23 16.32 -27.17
N CYS A 82 -17.93 16.54 -26.05
CA CYS A 82 -18.54 15.45 -25.29
C CYS A 82 -19.59 14.76 -26.16
N GLN A 83 -19.51 13.44 -26.30
CA GLN A 83 -20.45 12.67 -27.13
C GLN A 83 -21.79 12.38 -26.42
N GLN A 84 -22.00 12.94 -25.22
CA GLN A 84 -23.19 12.65 -24.43
C GLN A 84 -24.43 13.40 -24.89
N PRO A 85 -25.59 12.71 -25.00
CA PRO A 85 -26.85 13.38 -25.24
C PRO A 85 -27.03 14.50 -24.21
N ASN A 86 -27.28 15.71 -24.70
CA ASN A 86 -27.45 16.94 -23.92
C ASN A 86 -26.18 17.52 -23.24
N CYS A 87 -24.99 16.96 -23.48
CA CYS A 87 -23.73 17.59 -23.08
C CYS A 87 -23.12 18.34 -24.26
N ARG A 88 -23.04 19.67 -24.18
CA ARG A 88 -22.44 20.53 -25.24
C ARG A 88 -21.03 21.00 -24.92
N ALA A 89 -20.40 20.41 -23.91
CA ALA A 89 -19.09 20.85 -23.47
C ALA A 89 -17.99 20.30 -24.39
N GLU A 90 -16.99 21.13 -24.67
CA GLU A 90 -15.82 20.79 -25.48
C GLU A 90 -14.57 20.85 -24.60
N PHE A 91 -13.72 19.83 -24.70
CA PHE A 91 -12.55 19.71 -23.84
C PHE A 91 -11.31 19.38 -24.64
N GLN A 92 -10.16 19.78 -24.11
CA GLN A 92 -8.90 19.14 -24.51
C GLN A 92 -8.97 17.65 -24.13
N THR A 93 -8.43 16.77 -24.97
CA THR A 93 -8.48 15.30 -24.79
C THR A 93 -8.06 14.85 -23.39
N ILE A 94 -7.09 15.54 -22.76
CA ILE A 94 -6.58 15.21 -21.42
C ILE A 94 -7.62 15.52 -20.32
N LYS A 95 -8.51 16.48 -20.55
CA LYS A 95 -9.53 16.93 -19.57
C LYS A 95 -10.87 16.21 -19.72
N ILE A 96 -11.06 15.44 -20.79
CA ILE A 96 -12.33 14.75 -21.03
C ILE A 96 -12.60 13.69 -19.96
N SER A 97 -11.58 13.00 -19.47
CA SER A 97 -11.68 12.01 -18.39
C SER A 97 -12.24 12.64 -17.11
N GLN A 98 -11.72 13.80 -16.71
CA GLN A 98 -12.18 14.55 -15.54
C GLN A 98 -13.65 14.99 -15.69
N HIS A 99 -14.04 15.42 -16.88
CA HIS A 99 -15.44 15.75 -17.18
C HIS A 99 -16.36 14.53 -17.02
N PHE A 100 -16.01 13.39 -17.60
CA PHE A 100 -16.80 12.17 -17.45
C PHE A 100 -16.88 11.71 -16.00
N GLN A 101 -15.79 11.81 -15.24
CA GLN A 101 -15.77 11.49 -13.81
C GLN A 101 -16.75 12.37 -12.99
N GLN A 102 -16.87 13.65 -13.35
CA GLN A 102 -17.71 14.60 -12.61
C GLN A 102 -19.19 14.56 -13.04
N TYR A 103 -19.46 14.49 -14.34
CA TYR A 103 -20.80 14.74 -14.89
C TYR A 103 -21.47 13.50 -15.51
N HIS A 104 -20.72 12.44 -15.80
CA HIS A 104 -21.22 11.25 -16.51
C HIS A 104 -20.70 9.95 -15.87
N LYS A 105 -20.99 9.75 -14.58
CA LYS A 105 -20.45 8.65 -13.77
C LYS A 105 -20.68 7.25 -14.38
N ASP A 106 -21.79 7.04 -15.06
CA ASP A 106 -22.12 5.73 -15.65
C ASP A 106 -21.19 5.38 -16.81
N GLN A 107 -20.65 6.39 -17.49
CA GLN A 107 -19.74 6.22 -18.63
C GLN A 107 -18.30 6.46 -18.28
N TRP A 108 -18.01 7.04 -17.11
CA TRP A 108 -16.68 6.97 -16.54
C TRP A 108 -16.15 5.53 -16.51
N LEU A 109 -17.05 4.54 -16.38
CA LEU A 109 -16.76 3.10 -16.44
C LEU A 109 -16.08 2.64 -17.75
N THR A 110 -16.22 3.38 -18.86
CA THR A 110 -15.55 3.07 -20.14
C THR A 110 -14.11 3.60 -20.20
N TYR A 111 -13.78 4.60 -19.37
CA TYR A 111 -12.46 5.23 -19.32
C TYR A 111 -11.56 4.64 -18.23
N VAL A 112 -12.15 3.98 -17.23
CA VAL A 112 -11.41 3.24 -16.22
C VAL A 112 -11.11 1.82 -16.69
N LYS A 113 -9.93 1.33 -16.36
CA LYS A 113 -9.53 -0.06 -16.62
C LYS A 113 -10.13 -0.97 -15.54
N LYS A 114 -10.63 -2.14 -15.94
CA LYS A 114 -11.12 -3.18 -15.04
C LYS A 114 -9.94 -4.03 -14.53
N CYS A 115 -10.04 -4.51 -13.30
CA CYS A 115 -9.23 -5.62 -12.80
C CYS A 115 -9.22 -6.80 -13.79
N GLU A 116 -8.08 -7.46 -13.95
CA GLU A 116 -7.93 -8.60 -14.89
C GLU A 116 -8.62 -9.87 -14.38
N ASP A 117 -8.95 -9.94 -13.08
CA ASP A 117 -9.75 -11.03 -12.54
C ASP A 117 -11.21 -10.89 -12.97
N ASN A 118 -11.72 -11.90 -13.69
CA ASN A 118 -13.07 -11.92 -14.26
C ASN A 118 -14.18 -11.73 -13.22
N ASN A 119 -13.97 -12.18 -11.99
CA ASN A 119 -14.94 -12.13 -10.90
C ASN A 119 -14.78 -10.87 -10.02
N CYS A 120 -13.92 -9.93 -10.40
CA CYS A 120 -13.69 -8.71 -9.66
C CYS A 120 -14.18 -7.47 -10.42
N ASP A 121 -15.04 -6.68 -9.78
CA ASP A 121 -15.56 -5.43 -10.37
C ASP A 121 -14.74 -4.18 -10.03
N PHE A 122 -13.56 -4.35 -9.43
CA PHE A 122 -12.67 -3.21 -9.17
C PHE A 122 -12.22 -2.55 -10.48
N ARG A 123 -12.25 -1.21 -10.48
CA ARG A 123 -11.89 -0.37 -11.62
C ARG A 123 -11.10 0.84 -11.15
N SER A 124 -10.09 1.25 -11.92
CA SER A 124 -9.37 2.52 -11.71
C SER A 124 -8.90 3.10 -13.04
N ASP A 125 -8.77 4.42 -13.11
CA ASP A 125 -8.13 5.13 -14.21
C ASP A 125 -6.59 5.01 -14.15
N GLN A 126 -6.04 4.70 -12.97
CA GLN A 126 -4.62 4.53 -12.75
C GLN A 126 -4.22 3.07 -12.84
N ALA A 127 -3.33 2.74 -13.78
CA ALA A 127 -2.81 1.38 -13.95
C ALA A 127 -2.11 0.85 -12.68
N GLN A 128 -1.45 1.75 -11.93
CA GLN A 128 -0.78 1.41 -10.68
C GLN A 128 -1.75 0.94 -9.59
N ASP A 129 -2.96 1.49 -9.54
CA ASP A 129 -3.98 1.09 -8.55
C ASP A 129 -4.57 -0.28 -8.87
N ILE A 130 -4.74 -0.60 -10.16
CA ILE A 130 -5.20 -1.93 -10.60
C ILE A 130 -4.16 -2.98 -10.26
N GLN A 131 -2.88 -2.72 -10.58
CA GLN A 131 -1.81 -3.64 -10.24
C GLN A 131 -1.72 -3.85 -8.72
N ARG A 132 -1.87 -2.77 -7.94
CA ARG A 132 -1.89 -2.84 -6.47
C ARG A 132 -3.07 -3.65 -5.97
N HIS A 133 -4.26 -3.42 -6.52
CA HIS A 133 -5.46 -4.19 -6.21
C HIS A 133 -5.27 -5.68 -6.51
N MET A 134 -4.73 -6.03 -7.67
CA MET A 134 -4.38 -7.41 -8.04
C MET A 134 -3.45 -8.06 -7.01
N LEU A 135 -2.42 -7.34 -6.57
CA LEU A 135 -1.49 -7.85 -5.57
C LEU A 135 -2.10 -7.98 -4.16
N MET A 136 -3.09 -7.16 -3.80
CA MET A 136 -3.71 -7.18 -2.47
C MET A 136 -4.88 -8.14 -2.36
N VAL A 137 -5.69 -8.27 -3.42
CA VAL A 137 -6.96 -8.99 -3.40
C VAL A 137 -6.84 -10.35 -4.09
N HIS A 138 -6.11 -10.40 -5.20
CA HIS A 138 -6.02 -11.60 -6.05
C HIS A 138 -4.72 -12.39 -5.86
N ASN A 139 -3.77 -11.91 -5.06
CA ASN A 139 -2.56 -12.65 -4.76
C ASN A 139 -2.87 -13.84 -3.84
N SER A 140 -3.02 -15.01 -4.44
CA SER A 140 -3.33 -16.26 -3.74
C SER A 140 -2.34 -16.58 -2.61
N LYS A 141 -1.05 -16.26 -2.77
CA LYS A 141 -0.06 -16.44 -1.71
C LYS A 141 -0.31 -15.51 -0.54
N TYR A 142 -0.69 -14.26 -0.80
CA TYR A 142 -1.04 -13.30 0.24
C TYR A 142 -2.34 -13.67 0.94
N VAL A 143 -3.38 -14.10 0.19
CA VAL A 143 -4.65 -14.58 0.75
C VAL A 143 -4.43 -15.81 1.63
N GLN A 144 -3.77 -16.84 1.08
CA GLN A 144 -3.42 -18.05 1.82
C GLN A 144 -2.59 -17.72 3.05
N TRP A 145 -1.63 -16.81 2.93
CA TRP A 145 -0.83 -16.37 4.08
C TRP A 145 -1.67 -15.64 5.12
N LYS A 146 -2.62 -14.80 4.73
CA LYS A 146 -3.50 -14.06 5.64
C LYS A 146 -4.36 -15.05 6.45
N GLU A 147 -4.87 -16.08 5.80
CA GLU A 147 -5.68 -17.14 6.41
C GLU A 147 -4.85 -18.10 7.27
N THR A 148 -3.67 -18.52 6.79
CA THR A 148 -2.89 -19.60 7.40
C THR A 148 -1.90 -19.08 8.46
N PHE A 149 -1.24 -17.94 8.18
CA PHE A 149 -0.10 -17.44 8.95
C PHE A 149 -0.30 -16.03 9.51
N GLY A 150 -1.30 -15.28 9.04
CA GLY A 150 -1.58 -13.90 9.44
C GLY A 150 -1.75 -13.74 10.96
N CYS A 151 -2.26 -14.77 11.63
CA CYS A 151 -2.43 -14.79 13.08
C CYS A 151 -1.15 -15.14 13.86
N LEU A 152 -0.22 -15.90 13.25
CA LEU A 152 0.91 -16.51 13.96
C LEU A 152 2.22 -15.74 13.81
N ARG A 153 2.45 -15.10 12.64
CA ARG A 153 3.69 -14.35 12.37
C ARG A 153 3.60 -12.86 12.71
N PHE A 154 2.40 -12.31 12.77
CA PHE A 154 2.19 -10.95 13.28
C PHE A 154 1.77 -10.97 14.73
N LYS A 155 2.74 -11.36 15.57
CA LYS A 155 2.58 -11.14 16.99
C LYS A 155 2.81 -9.67 17.24
N LEU A 156 1.70 -8.96 17.40
CA LEU A 156 1.74 -7.70 18.13
C LEU A 156 2.16 -8.03 19.57
N PRO A 157 3.01 -7.22 20.20
CA PRO A 157 3.24 -7.31 21.64
C PRO A 157 1.90 -7.42 22.38
N LYS A 158 1.87 -8.17 23.48
CA LYS A 158 0.69 -8.17 24.35
C LYS A 158 0.38 -6.72 24.73
N ASP A 159 -0.91 -6.39 24.74
CA ASP A 159 -1.41 -5.06 25.11
C ASP A 159 -0.99 -3.92 24.16
N THR A 160 -0.70 -4.26 22.89
CA THR A 160 -0.49 -3.25 21.83
C THR A 160 -1.76 -2.42 21.67
N LYS A 161 -1.68 -1.12 21.96
CA LYS A 161 -2.82 -0.20 21.85
C LYS A 161 -2.89 0.43 20.47
N CYS A 162 -4.09 0.69 19.97
CA CYS A 162 -4.28 1.49 18.77
C CYS A 162 -3.74 2.92 19.02
N PRO A 163 -2.82 3.44 18.19
CA PRO A 163 -2.25 4.78 18.39
C PRO A 163 -3.22 5.93 18.03
N PHE A 164 -4.33 5.61 17.38
CA PHE A 164 -5.30 6.59 16.88
C PHE A 164 -6.51 6.75 17.78
N CYS A 165 -6.91 5.70 18.51
CA CYS A 165 -8.01 5.76 19.45
C CYS A 165 -7.64 6.57 20.70
N ASP A 166 -8.63 7.28 21.26
CA ASP A 166 -8.51 7.89 22.60
C ASP A 166 -8.80 6.86 23.70
N LYS A 167 -9.66 5.88 23.39
CA LYS A 167 -9.89 4.71 24.23
C LYS A 167 -8.78 3.69 24.02
N GLU A 168 -8.42 2.98 25.07
CA GLU A 168 -7.39 1.94 25.03
C GLU A 168 -7.89 0.68 24.30
N VAL A 169 -7.99 0.76 22.97
CA VAL A 169 -8.35 -0.40 22.13
C VAL A 169 -7.11 -1.28 21.98
N ILE A 170 -7.17 -2.48 22.56
CA ILE A 170 -6.09 -3.47 22.48
C ILE A 170 -6.19 -4.24 21.17
N LEU A 171 -5.11 -4.17 20.39
CA LEU A 171 -4.94 -4.83 19.11
C LEU A 171 -4.40 -6.25 19.33
N MET A 172 -5.26 -7.24 19.09
CA MET A 172 -4.93 -8.65 19.33
C MET A 172 -3.98 -9.24 18.28
N ASN A 173 -4.18 -8.85 17.01
CA ASN A 173 -3.40 -9.33 15.87
C ASN A 173 -3.53 -8.33 14.70
N LEU A 174 -2.77 -8.56 13.62
CA LEU A 174 -2.78 -7.68 12.47
C LEU A 174 -4.15 -7.62 11.77
N SER A 175 -4.87 -8.74 11.67
CA SER A 175 -6.21 -8.76 11.07
C SER A 175 -7.20 -7.89 11.86
N HIS A 176 -7.12 -7.92 13.20
CA HIS A 176 -7.91 -7.04 14.07
C HIS A 176 -7.51 -5.57 13.86
N PHE A 177 -6.22 -5.27 13.74
CA PHE A 177 -5.75 -3.92 13.43
C PHE A 177 -6.30 -3.39 12.11
N VAL A 178 -6.19 -4.15 11.01
CA VAL A 178 -6.69 -3.75 9.69
C VAL A 178 -8.20 -3.48 9.76
N SER A 179 -8.96 -4.43 10.32
CA SER A 179 -10.42 -4.29 10.45
C SER A 179 -10.82 -3.09 11.32
N HIS A 180 -10.05 -2.83 12.39
CA HIS A 180 -10.25 -1.69 13.28
C HIS A 180 -9.97 -0.36 12.58
N MET A 181 -8.87 -0.26 11.82
CA MET A 181 -8.54 0.95 11.06
C MET A 181 -9.60 1.27 10.00
N ASP A 182 -10.05 0.26 9.25
CA ASP A 182 -11.10 0.40 8.23
C ASP A 182 -12.44 0.86 8.83
N ALA A 183 -12.79 0.36 10.03
CA ALA A 183 -14.05 0.70 10.69
C ALA A 183 -14.03 2.07 11.37
N TYR A 184 -12.99 2.36 12.16
CA TYR A 184 -12.97 3.50 13.09
C TYR A 184 -12.09 4.66 12.64
N HIS A 185 -11.16 4.43 11.71
CA HIS A 185 -10.14 5.42 11.33
C HIS A 185 -10.11 5.68 9.82
N LYS A 186 -11.26 5.72 9.16
CA LYS A 186 -11.39 5.85 7.70
C LYS A 186 -10.54 6.97 7.07
N ARG A 187 -10.42 8.14 7.73
CA ARG A 187 -9.59 9.27 7.25
C ARG A 187 -8.08 8.97 7.31
N LEU A 188 -7.66 8.22 8.32
CA LEU A 188 -6.27 7.83 8.56
C LEU A 188 -5.93 6.50 7.87
N CYS A 189 -6.94 5.75 7.45
CA CYS A 189 -6.85 4.48 6.73
C CYS A 189 -6.46 4.66 5.27
N ALA A 190 -5.84 5.79 4.89
CA ALA A 190 -5.32 5.98 3.53
C ALA A 190 -4.19 4.99 3.20
N TYR A 191 -3.58 4.37 4.22
CA TYR A 191 -2.42 3.49 4.08
C TYR A 191 -1.32 4.10 3.19
N GLU A 192 -1.12 5.41 3.33
CA GLU A 192 -0.08 6.17 2.60
C GLU A 192 1.14 6.42 3.48
N VAL A 193 0.95 6.50 4.80
CA VAL A 193 2.04 6.74 5.74
C VAL A 193 2.64 5.41 6.20
N PRO A 194 3.97 5.23 6.15
CA PRO A 194 4.63 4.00 6.54
C PRO A 194 4.64 3.79 8.05
N LEU A 195 3.54 3.26 8.59
CA LEU A 195 3.36 3.02 10.03
C LEU A 195 3.90 1.66 10.48
N LEU A 196 4.09 0.73 9.55
CA LEU A 196 4.50 -0.64 9.81
C LEU A 196 5.99 -0.76 9.57
N LYS A 197 6.75 -1.22 10.57
CA LYS A 197 8.18 -1.51 10.46
C LYS A 197 8.44 -3.00 10.56
N CYS A 198 9.43 -3.49 9.83
CA CYS A 198 9.94 -4.83 10.04
C CYS A 198 10.56 -4.94 11.45
N ALA A 199 10.24 -6.00 12.19
CA ALA A 199 10.78 -6.23 13.54
C ALA A 199 12.18 -6.86 13.54
N ALA A 200 12.67 -7.30 12.38
CA ALA A 200 13.96 -7.97 12.26
C ALA A 200 15.12 -7.04 12.62
N HIS A 201 16.15 -7.59 13.27
CA HIS A 201 17.32 -6.85 13.69
C HIS A 201 18.04 -6.26 12.47
N ASN A 202 18.44 -4.99 12.54
CA ASN A 202 19.06 -4.22 11.44
C ASN A 202 18.20 -4.02 10.19
N CYS A 203 16.91 -4.40 10.20
CA CYS A 203 16.02 -4.10 9.08
C CYS A 203 15.41 -2.71 9.25
N THR A 204 15.62 -1.84 8.26
CA THR A 204 15.06 -0.48 8.21
C THR A 204 13.80 -0.39 7.35
N PHE A 205 13.32 -1.53 6.82
CA PHE A 205 12.16 -1.56 5.94
C PHE A 205 10.90 -1.09 6.67
N GLN A 206 10.18 -0.18 6.01
CA GLN A 206 8.93 0.38 6.47
C GLN A 206 7.89 0.25 5.35
N ALA A 207 6.65 0.02 5.74
CA ALA A 207 5.53 -0.15 4.85
C ALA A 207 4.34 0.64 5.36
N ALA A 208 3.57 1.18 4.42
CA ALA A 208 2.28 1.77 4.74
C ALA A 208 1.19 0.69 4.78
N ARG A 209 1.42 -0.43 4.07
CA ARG A 209 0.43 -1.50 3.87
C ARG A 209 0.97 -2.86 4.30
N CYS A 210 0.08 -3.71 4.78
CA CYS A 210 0.43 -5.06 5.24
C CYS A 210 1.03 -5.93 4.14
N PHE A 211 0.56 -5.79 2.89
CA PHE A 211 1.06 -6.57 1.76
C PHE A 211 2.50 -6.21 1.40
N GLU A 212 2.91 -4.94 1.55
CA GLU A 212 4.28 -4.50 1.26
C GLU A 212 5.25 -5.17 2.23
N LEU A 213 4.87 -5.25 3.50
CA LEU A 213 5.62 -5.96 4.53
C LEU A 213 5.68 -7.47 4.22
N PHE A 214 4.58 -8.06 3.74
CA PHE A 214 4.56 -9.46 3.30
C PHE A 214 5.52 -9.72 2.14
N THR A 215 5.47 -8.89 1.10
CA THR A 215 6.36 -9.00 -0.06
C THR A 215 7.82 -8.90 0.38
N HIS A 216 8.15 -7.92 1.22
CA HIS A 216 9.48 -7.76 1.78
C HIS A 216 9.97 -9.04 2.48
N TRP A 217 9.11 -9.72 3.22
CA TRP A 217 9.48 -10.97 3.92
C TRP A 217 9.62 -12.18 3.02
N LEU A 218 8.91 -12.22 1.89
CA LEU A 218 9.13 -13.24 0.87
C LEU A 218 10.48 -13.05 0.19
N GLU A 219 10.89 -11.80 -0.02
CA GLU A 219 12.13 -11.44 -0.70
C GLU A 219 13.35 -11.47 0.24
N SER A 220 13.15 -11.22 1.53
CA SER A 220 14.22 -11.08 2.52
C SER A 220 14.20 -12.23 3.53
N SER A 221 15.13 -13.19 3.37
CA SER A 221 15.24 -14.39 4.22
C SER A 221 15.47 -14.10 5.71
N GLY A 222 16.08 -12.97 6.06
CA GLY A 222 16.32 -12.55 7.44
C GLY A 222 15.16 -11.81 8.13
N CYS A 223 14.08 -11.51 7.41
CA CYS A 223 13.04 -10.60 7.88
C CYS A 223 11.77 -11.29 8.40
N SER A 224 11.90 -12.44 9.07
CA SER A 224 10.73 -13.24 9.49
C SER A 224 10.25 -13.00 10.94
N VAL A 225 10.86 -12.04 11.65
CA VAL A 225 10.69 -11.83 13.10
C VAL A 225 9.29 -11.30 13.48
N GLY A 226 8.67 -10.49 12.61
CA GLY A 226 7.36 -9.88 12.86
C GLY A 226 7.33 -8.40 12.51
N LEU A 227 6.33 -7.68 13.00
CA LEU A 227 6.15 -6.24 12.75
C LEU A 227 6.30 -5.41 14.04
N LYS A 228 6.66 -4.14 13.89
CA LYS A 228 6.61 -3.10 14.93
C LYS A 228 5.82 -1.90 14.42
N PHE A 229 5.12 -1.22 15.31
CA PHE A 229 4.44 0.04 14.98
C PHE A 229 5.34 1.23 15.25
N ASP A 230 5.36 2.18 14.32
CA ASP A 230 5.94 3.49 14.58
C ASP A 230 4.90 4.41 15.25
N TYR A 231 4.87 4.38 16.57
CA TYR A 231 3.98 5.21 17.39
C TYR A 231 4.27 6.71 17.27
N GLU A 232 5.50 7.10 16.95
CA GLU A 232 5.86 8.50 16.79
C GLU A 232 5.27 9.07 15.50
N ILE A 233 5.42 8.33 14.39
CA ILE A 233 4.80 8.69 13.12
C ILE A 233 3.27 8.67 13.27
N ALA A 234 2.71 7.63 13.90
CA ALA A 234 1.26 7.55 14.12
C ALA A 234 0.72 8.76 14.90
N ARG A 235 1.42 9.21 15.95
CA ARG A 235 1.04 10.40 16.72
C ARG A 235 1.10 11.68 15.88
N LYS A 236 2.15 11.84 15.06
CA LYS A 236 2.27 12.97 14.13
C LYS A 236 1.12 13.00 13.13
N VAL A 237 0.77 11.85 12.55
CA VAL A 237 -0.36 11.71 11.63
C VAL A 237 -1.68 12.05 12.30
N LYS A 238 -1.92 11.53 13.52
CA LYS A 238 -3.13 11.86 14.30
C LYS A 238 -3.26 13.37 14.52
N ASN A 239 -2.18 14.03 14.95
CA ASN A 239 -2.18 15.46 15.21
C ASN A 239 -2.39 16.29 13.93
N ALA A 240 -1.81 15.85 12.81
CA ALA A 240 -2.03 16.47 11.51
C ALA A 240 -3.49 16.37 11.07
N ASP A 241 -4.13 15.20 11.20
CA ASP A 241 -5.54 15.01 10.85
C ASP A 241 -6.48 15.83 11.73
N LEU A 242 -6.22 15.91 13.04
CA LEU A 242 -6.98 16.76 13.96
C LEU A 242 -6.86 18.25 13.59
N THR A 243 -5.68 18.68 13.14
CA THR A 243 -5.45 20.07 12.69
C THR A 243 -6.21 20.33 11.38
N ALA A 244 -6.14 19.40 10.42
CA ALA A 244 -6.89 19.48 9.17
C ALA A 244 -8.40 19.56 9.43
N GLN A 245 -8.93 18.72 10.31
CA GLN A 245 -10.35 18.72 10.69
C GLN A 245 -10.80 20.06 11.27
N LYS A 246 -10.00 20.66 12.15
CA LYS A 246 -10.30 21.98 12.72
C LYS A 246 -10.35 23.06 11.64
N ASN A 247 -9.41 23.02 10.70
CA ASN A 247 -9.36 23.96 9.58
C ASN A 247 -10.55 23.80 8.64
N GLU A 248 -10.94 22.58 8.30
CA GLU A 248 -12.13 22.27 7.49
C GLU A 248 -13.41 22.79 8.16
N MET A 249 -13.59 22.55 9.46
CA MET A 249 -14.73 23.08 10.22
C MET A 249 -14.75 24.60 10.26
N LEU A 250 -13.59 25.25 10.39
CA LEU A 250 -13.49 26.71 10.37
C LEU A 250 -13.86 27.27 8.99
N GLN A 251 -13.38 26.66 7.91
CA GLN A 251 -13.73 27.05 6.54
C GLN A 251 -15.23 26.90 6.28
N GLN A 252 -15.86 25.82 6.76
CA GLN A 252 -17.31 25.64 6.66
C GLN A 252 -18.09 26.72 7.43
N LYS A 253 -17.60 27.13 8.60
CA LYS A 253 -18.19 28.24 9.38
C LYS A 253 -18.04 29.59 8.69
N ILE A 254 -16.93 29.85 8.00
CA ILE A 254 -16.73 31.08 7.22
C ILE A 254 -17.67 31.07 6.01
N ALA A 255 -17.70 29.97 5.25
CA ALA A 255 -18.53 29.82 4.06
C ALA A 255 -20.04 29.92 4.33
N SER A 256 -20.50 29.51 5.51
CA SER A 256 -21.90 29.64 5.94
C SER A 256 -22.26 31.08 6.31
N LYS A 257 -21.33 31.85 6.93
CA LYS A 257 -21.55 33.27 7.24
C LYS A 257 -21.57 34.18 6.02
N SER A 258 -20.88 33.82 4.94
CA SER A 258 -20.86 34.61 3.70
C SER A 258 -22.13 34.46 2.84
N LYS A 259 -23.06 33.58 3.22
CA LYS A 259 -24.32 33.35 2.48
C LYS A 259 -25.54 34.07 3.08
N THR A 260 -25.37 34.69 4.24
CA THR A 260 -26.36 35.53 4.93
C THR A 260 -26.00 36.98 4.75
#